data_AF-A0A417IG78-F1
#
_entry.id   AF-A0A417IG78-F1
#
_cell.length_a   1.000
_cell.length_b   1.000
_cell.length_c   1.000
_cell.angle_alpha   90.00
_cell.angle_beta   90.00
_cell.angle_gamma   90.00
#
_symmetry.space_group_name_H-M   'P 1'
#
loop_
_entity.id
_entity.type
_entity.pdbx_description
1 polymer ?
#
loop_
_entity_poly.entity_id
_entity_poly.type
_entity_poly.pdbx_seq_one_letter_code
_entity_poly.pdbx_strand_id
1 'polypeptide(L)' 'MAMMMAEKIPLPILQLDHAMALLEDHSYAQVIKLTGISKSTLIRERKRWRQFGEPEK' A
#
# COMPACT_ATOMS: atom_id res chain seq x y z
N MET A 1 0.82 -23.12 1.59
CA MET A 1 2.24 -23.43 1.33
C MET A 1 3.06 -22.22 1.73
N ALA A 2 4.14 -22.43 2.48
CA ALA A 2 4.88 -21.47 3.29
C ALA A 2 5.33 -20.18 2.56
N MET A 3 5.24 -19.06 3.29
CA MET A 3 5.85 -17.77 2.93
C MET A 3 7.34 -17.81 3.31
N MET A 4 8.22 -18.00 2.32
CA MET A 4 9.67 -17.86 2.49
C MET A 4 10.06 -16.42 2.14
N MET A 5 10.53 -15.69 3.15
CA MET A 5 11.24 -14.43 3.01
C MET A 5 12.71 -14.68 2.71
N ALA A 6 13.35 -13.71 2.05
CA ALA A 6 14.80 -13.48 1.96
C ALA A 6 15.49 -13.87 0.65
N GLU A 7 15.32 -13.04 -0.37
CA GLU A 7 16.41 -12.62 -1.26
C GLU A 7 16.16 -11.17 -1.70
N LYS A 8 16.83 -10.19 -1.08
CA LYS A 8 17.02 -8.79 -1.54
C LYS A 8 16.06 -8.30 -2.63
N ILE A 9 14.77 -8.14 -2.30
CA ILE A 9 13.78 -7.77 -3.32
C ILE A 9 13.75 -6.23 -3.42
N PRO A 10 13.91 -5.63 -4.61
CA PRO A 10 13.63 -4.22 -4.80
C PRO A 10 12.11 -4.06 -4.70
N LEU A 11 11.58 -3.58 -3.57
CA LEU A 11 10.13 -3.62 -3.33
C LEU A 11 9.52 -2.22 -3.25
N PRO A 12 9.36 -1.52 -4.39
CA PRO A 12 8.47 -0.37 -4.46
C PRO A 12 7.00 -0.77 -4.19
N ILE A 13 6.65 -2.05 -4.32
CA ILE A 13 5.30 -2.58 -4.14
C ILE A 13 4.99 -2.81 -2.64
N LEU A 14 5.92 -3.41 -1.87
CA LEU A 14 5.72 -3.67 -0.44
C LEU A 14 5.62 -2.38 0.39
N GLN A 15 6.32 -1.32 -0.04
CA GLN A 15 6.22 -0.01 0.61
C GLN A 15 4.85 0.65 0.38
N LEU A 16 4.25 0.46 -0.80
CA LEU A 16 2.91 0.93 -1.08
C LEU A 16 1.87 0.14 -0.29
N ASP A 17 1.99 -1.18 -0.23
CA ASP A 17 1.07 -2.02 0.55
C ASP A 17 1.13 -1.67 2.05
N HIS A 18 2.34 -1.48 2.59
CA HIS A 18 2.51 -1.02 3.98
C HIS A 18 1.93 0.39 4.20
N ALA A 19 2.15 1.32 3.27
CA ALA A 19 1.57 2.66 3.34
C ALA A 19 0.04 2.65 3.23
N MET A 20 -0.52 1.75 2.43
CA MET A 20 -1.96 1.54 2.28
C MET A 20 -2.57 0.97 3.57
N ALA A 21 -1.91 0.01 4.23
CA ALA A 21 -2.33 -0.49 5.54
C ALA A 21 -2.28 0.61 6.62
N LEU A 22 -1.26 1.47 6.60
CA LEU A 22 -1.17 2.60 7.55
C LEU A 22 -2.30 3.63 7.38
N LEU A 23 -2.93 3.73 6.19
CA LEU A 23 -4.06 4.64 5.97
C LEU A 23 -5.36 4.21 6.65
N GLU A 24 -5.44 2.99 7.18
CA GLU A 24 -6.58 2.53 7.97
C GLU A 24 -6.60 3.22 9.35
N ASP A 25 -5.42 3.38 9.96
CA ASP A 25 -5.27 3.96 11.30
C ASP A 25 -4.77 5.42 11.28
N HIS A 26 -4.13 5.86 10.20
CA HIS A 26 -3.44 7.15 10.13
C HIS A 26 -3.95 8.01 8.97
N SER A 27 -3.91 9.33 9.16
CA SER A 27 -4.25 10.28 8.11
C SER A 27 -3.23 10.26 6.95
N TYR A 28 -3.69 10.61 5.75
CA TYR A 28 -2.81 10.77 4.59
C TYR A 28 -1.57 11.62 4.87
N ALA A 29 -1.70 12.71 5.64
CA ALA A 29 -0.57 13.58 5.97
C ALA A 29 0.49 12.87 6.85
N GLN A 30 0.06 12.00 7.76
CA GLN A 30 0.96 11.21 8.59
C GLN A 30 1.64 10.11 7.77
N VAL A 31 0.89 9.40 6.93
CA VAL A 31 1.45 8.35 6.06
C VAL A 31 2.47 8.92 5.08
N ILE A 32 2.24 10.10 4.51
CA ILE A 32 3.22 10.80 3.65
C ILE A 32 4.50 11.12 4.44
N LYS A 33 4.38 11.59 5.69
CA LYS A 33 5.54 11.88 6.54
C LYS A 33 6.33 10.63 6.93
N LEU A 34 5.65 9.51 7.15
CA LEU A 34 6.25 8.24 7.58
C LEU A 34 6.89 7.47 6.42
N THR A 35 6.25 7.48 5.26
CA THR A 35 6.64 6.63 4.12
C THR A 35 7.34 7.41 3.01
N GLY A 36 7.23 8.74 2.99
CA GLY A 36 7.71 9.59 1.90
C GLY A 36 6.89 9.47 0.60
N ILE A 37 5.85 8.63 0.58
CA ILE A 37 5.01 8.42 -0.60
C ILE A 37 4.00 9.55 -0.71
N SER A 38 3.89 10.13 -1.91
CA SER A 38 2.99 11.26 -2.14
C SER A 38 1.50 10.88 -2.01
N LYS A 39 0.67 11.86 -1.67
CA LYS A 39 -0.79 11.70 -1.56
C LYS A 39 -1.42 11.15 -2.85
N SER A 40 -0.97 11.61 -4.01
CA SER A 40 -1.52 11.19 -5.31
C SER A 40 -1.22 9.73 -5.61
N THR A 41 -0.02 9.25 -5.24
CA THR A 41 0.35 7.84 -5.35
C THR A 41 -0.56 6.96 -4.49
N LEU A 42 -0.79 7.34 -3.22
CA LEU A 42 -1.68 6.61 -2.31
C LEU A 42 -3.13 6.58 -2.80
N ILE A 43 -3.65 7.69 -3.34
CA ILE A 43 -5.02 7.75 -3.89
C ILE A 43 -5.15 6.85 -5.12
N ARG A 44 -4.15 6.84 -6.01
CA ARG A 44 -4.15 5.98 -7.20
C ARG A 44 -4.16 4.51 -6.81
N GLU A 45 -3.34 4.11 -5.86
CA GLU A 45 -3.28 2.72 -5.41
C GLU A 45 -4.56 2.31 -4.66
N ARG A 46 -5.14 3.19 -3.84
CA ARG A 46 -6.46 2.97 -3.22
C ARG A 46 -7.57 2.75 -4.26
N LYS A 47 -7.55 3.50 -5.36
CA LYS A 47 -8.49 3.32 -6.47
C LYS A 47 -8.26 1.99 -7.19
N ARG A 48 -7.00 1.62 -7.40
CA ARG A 48 -6.61 0.34 -7.99
C ARG A 48 -7.10 -0.83 -7.14
N TRP A 49 -6.91 -0.77 -5.82
CA TRP A 49 -7.42 -1.76 -4.87
C TRP A 49 -8.95 -1.87 -4.91
N ARG A 50 -9.67 -0.74 -4.99
CA ARG A 50 -11.13 -0.75 -5.13
C ARG A 50 -11.60 -1.32 -6.47
N GLN A 51 -10.87 -1.07 -7.56
CA GLN A 51 -11.21 -1.58 -8.89
C GLN A 51 -10.88 -3.08 -9.06
N PHE A 52 -9.86 -3.58 -8.37
CA PHE A 52 -9.49 -5.01 -8.37
C PHE A 52 -10.14 -5.81 -7.23
N GLY A 53 -10.96 -5.16 -6.39
CA GLY A 53 -11.58 -5.74 -5.19
C GLY A 53 -13.10 -5.58 -5.15
N GLU A 54 -13.80 -5.70 -6.29
CA GLU A 54 -15.20 -6.11 -6.22
C GLU A 54 -15.23 -7.62 -5.91
N PRO A 55 -15.73 -8.07 -4.75
CA PRO A 55 -16.23 -9.42 -4.64
C PRO A 55 -17.48 -9.52 -5.51
N GLU A 56 -17.50 -10.56 -6.34
CA GLU A 56 -18.72 -11.11 -6.95
C GLU A 56 -19.83 -11.14 -5.89
N LYS A 57 -20.96 -10.50 -6.19
CA LYS A 57 -22.11 -10.37 -5.28
C LYS A 57 -22.67 -11.72 -4.85
#